data_AF-A0A1M3K1Q0-F1
#
_entry.id   AF-A0A1M3K1Q0-F1
#
_cell.length_a   1.000
_cell.length_b   1.000
_cell.length_c   1.000
_cell.angle_alpha   90.00
_cell.angle_beta   90.00
_cell.angle_gamma   90.00
#
_symmetry.space_group_name_H-M   'P 1'
#
loop_
_entity.id
_entity.type
_entity.pdbx_description
1 polymer ?
#
loop_
_entity_poly.entity_id
_entity_poly.type
_entity_poly.pdbx_seq_one_letter_code
_entity_poly.pdbx_strand_id
1 'polypeptide(L)'
;MFRLNRRFFIYIVLGIVFGVIDWFYLDWLAHISWGALGQSILVVPIILFMNFGIWLVPLLPVVIFEVKHSDKLFKPMLAGALTWCCAMVSYYTYYAALLSLGKLINLEHLNIFGVKYETFWAEYWSMFKRVILNQFLEWVVIAIIGGAAVGALAFKVLHKKFYANKEGYGLKL
;
A
#
# COMPACT_ATOMS: atom_id res chain seq x y z
N MET A 1 0.19 -21.29 -19.13
CA MET A 1 -0.28 -19.89 -19.04
C MET A 1 -1.10 -19.59 -17.77
N PHE A 2 -2.04 -20.45 -17.34
CA PHE A 2 -2.94 -20.20 -16.19
C PHE A 2 -2.31 -19.99 -14.80
N ARG A 3 -1.13 -20.55 -14.49
CA ARG A 3 -0.52 -20.43 -13.14
C ARG A 3 0.10 -19.05 -12.85
N LEU A 4 0.47 -18.27 -13.87
CA LEU A 4 0.95 -16.90 -13.64
C LEU A 4 -0.21 -16.02 -13.15
N ASN A 5 -1.37 -16.12 -13.80
CA ASN A 5 -2.53 -15.28 -13.52
C ASN A 5 -3.04 -15.43 -12.08
N ARG A 6 -3.05 -16.65 -11.53
CA ARG A 6 -3.54 -16.89 -10.15
C ARG A 6 -2.65 -16.23 -9.08
N ARG A 7 -1.34 -16.21 -9.27
CA ARG A 7 -0.40 -15.62 -8.28
C ARG A 7 -0.52 -14.11 -8.24
N PHE A 8 -0.51 -13.48 -9.43
CA PHE A 8 -0.72 -12.03 -9.54
C PHE A 8 -2.09 -11.60 -9.04
N PHE A 9 -3.14 -12.43 -9.25
CA PHE A 9 -4.45 -12.18 -8.65
C PHE A 9 -4.39 -12.14 -7.12
N ILE A 10 -3.68 -13.08 -6.48
CA ILE A 10 -3.50 -13.06 -5.02
C ILE A 10 -2.77 -11.79 -4.57
N TYR A 11 -1.73 -11.36 -5.30
CA TYR A 11 -1.00 -10.13 -4.96
C TYR A 11 -1.88 -8.88 -5.04
N ILE A 12 -2.73 -8.80 -6.07
CA ILE A 12 -3.74 -7.74 -6.21
C ILE A 12 -4.70 -7.77 -5.03
N VAL A 13 -5.27 -8.93 -4.70
CA VAL A 13 -6.22 -9.07 -3.58
C VAL A 13 -5.57 -8.68 -2.25
N LEU A 14 -4.35 -9.14 -1.98
CA LEU A 14 -3.59 -8.77 -0.78
C LEU A 14 -3.35 -7.26 -0.71
N GLY A 15 -2.96 -6.64 -1.82
CA GLY A 15 -2.83 -5.18 -1.91
C GLY A 15 -4.15 -4.48 -1.60
N ILE A 16 -5.25 -4.87 -2.25
CA ILE A 16 -6.57 -4.25 -2.04
C ILE A 16 -7.02 -4.36 -0.58
N VAL A 17 -6.97 -5.56 0.00
CA VAL A 17 -7.38 -5.79 1.39
C VAL A 17 -6.49 -4.97 2.34
N PHE A 18 -5.18 -4.98 2.11
CA PHE A 18 -4.26 -4.19 2.90
C PHE A 18 -4.56 -2.69 2.83
N GLY A 19 -4.82 -2.13 1.64
CA GLY A 19 -5.10 -0.70 1.48
C GLY A 19 -6.33 -0.23 2.25
N VAL A 20 -7.39 -1.05 2.36
CA VAL A 20 -8.54 -0.72 3.21
C VAL A 20 -8.16 -0.76 4.69
N ILE A 21 -7.41 -1.80 5.11
CA ILE A 21 -6.96 -1.96 6.51
C ILE A 21 -6.02 -0.83 6.91
N ASP A 22 -5.13 -0.40 6.01
CA ASP A 22 -4.16 0.66 6.24
C ASP A 22 -4.84 1.99 6.56
N TRP A 23 -6.02 2.26 5.99
CA TRP A 23 -6.82 3.42 6.38
C TRP A 23 -7.17 3.42 7.87
N PHE A 24 -7.66 2.30 8.40
CA PHE A 24 -7.95 2.18 9.83
C PHE A 24 -6.69 2.25 10.69
N TYR A 25 -5.57 1.72 10.18
CA TYR A 25 -4.29 1.81 10.86
C TYR A 25 -3.81 3.26 10.97
N LEU A 26 -3.87 4.04 9.89
CA LEU A 26 -3.48 5.44 9.89
C LEU A 26 -4.43 6.31 10.69
N ASP A 27 -5.73 6.04 10.64
CA ASP A 27 -6.72 6.70 11.49
C ASP A 27 -6.42 6.44 12.97
N TRP A 28 -6.13 5.19 13.34
CA TRP A 28 -5.70 4.84 14.70
C TRP A 28 -4.38 5.52 15.09
N LEU A 29 -3.40 5.56 14.18
CA LEU A 29 -2.09 6.20 14.41
C LEU A 29 -2.22 7.73 14.59
N ALA A 30 -3.20 8.35 13.96
CA ALA A 30 -3.51 9.77 14.11
C ALA A 30 -4.20 10.10 15.44
N HIS A 31 -4.97 9.16 15.99
CA HIS A 31 -5.76 9.36 17.21
C HIS A 31 -5.14 8.74 18.49
N ILE A 32 -4.04 8.02 18.38
CA ILE A 32 -3.36 7.45 19.54
C ILE A 32 -2.80 8.55 20.45
N SER A 33 -2.98 8.38 21.76
CA SER A 33 -2.38 9.29 22.74
C SER A 33 -0.89 8.98 22.88
N TRP A 34 -0.06 9.84 22.29
CA TRP A 34 1.40 9.74 22.35
C TRP A 34 1.98 10.13 23.73
N GLY A 35 1.16 10.60 24.68
CA GLY A 35 1.62 11.02 26.00
C GLY A 35 2.80 11.99 25.93
N ALA A 36 3.83 11.77 26.77
CA ALA A 36 5.05 12.57 26.76
C ALA A 36 5.86 12.47 25.45
N LEU A 37 5.75 11.36 24.71
CA LEU A 37 6.39 11.21 23.40
C LEU A 37 5.82 12.17 22.37
N GLY A 38 4.55 12.57 22.50
CA GLY A 38 3.90 13.52 21.58
C GLY A 38 4.56 14.89 21.52
N GLN A 39 5.31 15.28 22.56
CA GLN A 39 6.07 16.54 22.59
C GLN A 39 7.54 16.37 22.17
N SER A 40 7.97 15.13 21.91
CA SER A 40 9.34 14.84 21.50
C SER A 40 9.52 14.95 19.99
N ILE A 41 10.68 15.43 19.56
CA ILE A 41 11.08 15.42 18.15
C ILE A 41 11.15 13.99 17.56
N LEU A 42 11.21 12.97 18.42
CA LEU A 42 11.25 11.56 18.00
C LEU A 42 9.89 11.04 17.51
N VAL A 43 8.78 11.71 17.81
CA VAL A 43 7.44 11.23 17.43
C VAL A 43 7.29 11.09 15.92
N VAL A 44 7.78 12.06 15.15
CA VAL A 44 7.65 12.07 13.69
C VAL A 44 8.46 10.94 13.03
N PRO A 45 9.76 10.73 13.34
CA PRO A 45 10.49 9.57 12.86
C PRO A 45 9.85 8.23 13.22
N ILE A 46 9.30 8.10 14.44
CA ILE A 46 8.62 6.87 14.88
C ILE A 46 7.37 6.61 14.04
N ILE A 47 6.53 7.62 13.83
CA ILE A 47 5.33 7.52 12.97
C ILE A 47 5.72 7.11 11.55
N LEU A 48 6.75 7.73 10.97
CA LEU A 48 7.23 7.38 9.64
C LEU A 48 7.73 5.94 9.60
N PHE A 49 8.52 5.50 10.58
CA PHE A 49 9.00 4.13 10.66
C PHE A 49 7.86 3.12 10.80
N MET A 50 6.87 3.41 11.64
CA MET A 50 5.67 2.59 11.83
C MET A 50 4.84 2.50 10.56
N ASN A 51 4.70 3.59 9.81
CA ASN A 51 4.00 3.64 8.54
C ASN A 51 4.74 2.82 7.48
N PHE A 52 6.03 3.11 7.22
CA PHE A 52 6.80 2.31 6.26
C PHE A 52 6.90 0.83 6.65
N GLY A 53 6.99 0.54 7.95
CA GLY A 53 7.05 -0.81 8.49
C GLY A 53 5.80 -1.62 8.19
N ILE A 54 4.59 -1.05 8.39
CA ILE A 54 3.34 -1.77 8.12
C ILE A 54 3.19 -2.08 6.62
N TRP A 55 3.66 -1.20 5.75
CA TRP A 55 3.64 -1.39 4.30
C TRP A 55 4.52 -2.55 3.82
N LEU A 56 5.52 -2.98 4.60
CA LEU A 56 6.33 -4.16 4.30
C LEU A 56 5.61 -5.48 4.61
N VAL A 57 4.60 -5.48 5.49
CA VAL A 57 3.87 -6.69 5.92
C VAL A 57 3.21 -7.43 4.77
N PRO A 58 2.39 -6.80 3.89
CA PRO A 58 1.83 -7.49 2.73
C PRO A 58 2.89 -7.75 1.65
N LEU A 59 3.92 -6.89 1.58
CA LEU A 59 4.88 -6.88 0.49
C LEU A 59 5.90 -8.01 0.59
N LEU A 60 6.49 -8.21 1.77
CA LEU A 60 7.54 -9.20 1.99
C LEU A 60 7.10 -10.62 1.62
N PRO A 61 5.93 -11.13 2.06
CA PRO A 61 5.44 -12.44 1.65
C PRO A 61 5.33 -12.58 0.13
N VAL A 62 4.82 -11.55 -0.55
CA VAL A 62 4.64 -11.55 -2.01
C VAL A 62 5.97 -11.62 -2.73
N VAL A 63 6.92 -10.73 -2.40
CA VAL A 63 8.20 -10.68 -3.12
C VAL A 63 9.04 -11.91 -2.81
N ILE A 64 9.06 -12.41 -1.57
CA ILE A 64 9.77 -13.63 -1.19
C ILE A 64 9.17 -14.83 -1.91
N PHE A 65 7.85 -14.91 -1.98
CA PHE A 65 7.18 -15.99 -2.70
C PHE A 65 7.52 -15.96 -4.20
N GLU A 66 7.56 -14.78 -4.83
CA GLU A 66 7.91 -14.70 -6.25
C GLU A 66 9.39 -15.01 -6.50
N VAL A 67 10.31 -14.62 -5.61
CA VAL A 67 11.73 -15.01 -5.69
C VAL A 67 11.90 -16.54 -5.66
N LYS A 68 11.10 -17.26 -4.86
CA LYS A 68 11.15 -18.73 -4.82
C LYS A 68 10.68 -19.41 -6.11
N HIS A 69 9.83 -18.75 -6.87
CA HIS A 69 9.17 -19.31 -8.06
C HIS A 69 9.61 -18.68 -9.39
N SER A 70 10.56 -17.75 -9.34
CA SER A 70 11.04 -17.05 -10.53
C SER A 70 12.53 -16.79 -10.47
N ASP A 71 13.14 -17.11 -11.59
CA ASP A 71 14.57 -16.96 -11.82
C ASP A 71 14.94 -15.57 -12.35
N LYS A 72 13.92 -14.75 -12.66
CA LYS A 72 14.08 -13.40 -13.22
C LYS A 72 13.81 -12.34 -12.16
N LEU A 73 14.77 -11.43 -11.98
CA LEU A 73 14.70 -10.24 -11.11
C LEU A 73 13.43 -9.41 -11.33
N PHE A 74 12.99 -9.29 -12.58
CA PHE A 74 11.84 -8.47 -12.94
C PHE A 74 10.52 -8.92 -12.29
N LYS A 75 10.33 -10.24 -12.03
CA LYS A 75 9.06 -10.73 -11.49
C LYS A 75 8.80 -10.29 -10.04
N PRO A 76 9.73 -10.44 -9.07
CA PRO A 76 9.51 -9.91 -7.73
C PRO A 76 9.45 -8.39 -7.69
N MET A 77 10.16 -7.68 -8.59
CA MET A 77 9.98 -6.22 -8.74
C MET A 77 8.54 -5.88 -9.14
N LEU A 78 8.02 -6.52 -10.18
CA LEU A 78 6.66 -6.30 -10.67
C LEU A 78 5.62 -6.72 -9.63
N ALA A 79 5.80 -7.86 -8.97
CA ALA A 79 4.90 -8.34 -7.91
C ALA A 79 4.85 -7.34 -6.74
N GLY A 80 6.01 -6.80 -6.35
CA GLY A 80 6.09 -5.80 -5.29
C GLY A 80 5.41 -4.49 -5.67
N ALA A 81 5.76 -3.92 -6.83
CA ALA A 81 5.14 -2.70 -7.34
C ALA A 81 3.63 -2.84 -7.50
N LEU A 82 3.15 -3.94 -8.09
CA LEU A 82 1.73 -4.20 -8.27
C LEU A 82 0.98 -4.26 -6.94
N THR A 83 1.52 -4.97 -5.94
CA THR A 83 0.88 -5.11 -4.62
C THR A 83 0.70 -3.76 -3.95
N TRP A 84 1.76 -2.94 -3.92
CA TRP A 84 1.70 -1.59 -3.36
C TRP A 84 0.80 -0.65 -4.17
N CYS A 85 0.80 -0.72 -5.50
CA CYS A 85 -0.14 0.06 -6.32
C CYS A 85 -1.59 -0.32 -6.04
N CYS A 86 -1.90 -1.61 -5.88
CA CYS A 86 -3.24 -2.06 -5.53
C CYS A 86 -3.66 -1.59 -4.13
N ALA A 87 -2.74 -1.60 -3.17
CA ALA A 87 -2.96 -1.01 -1.85
C ALA A 87 -3.27 0.49 -1.93
N MET A 88 -2.47 1.24 -2.68
CA MET A 88 -2.68 2.66 -2.93
C MET A 88 -4.05 2.94 -3.54
N VAL A 89 -4.41 2.25 -4.63
CA VAL A 89 -5.71 2.43 -5.28
C VAL A 89 -6.85 2.13 -4.32
N SER A 90 -6.76 1.04 -3.57
CA SER A 90 -7.79 0.63 -2.61
C SER A 90 -7.94 1.63 -1.45
N TYR A 91 -6.83 2.06 -0.86
CA TYR A 91 -6.80 3.06 0.20
C TYR A 91 -7.50 4.37 -0.21
N TYR A 92 -7.10 4.95 -1.35
CA TYR A 92 -7.66 6.22 -1.81
C TYR A 92 -9.10 6.07 -2.34
N THR A 93 -9.47 4.91 -2.86
CA THR A 93 -10.86 4.61 -3.22
C THR A 93 -11.73 4.53 -1.96
N TYR A 94 -11.25 3.88 -0.91
CA TYR A 94 -11.95 3.80 0.37
C TYR A 94 -12.08 5.19 1.01
N TYR A 95 -11.01 5.99 1.00
CA TYR A 95 -11.03 7.39 1.42
C TYR A 95 -12.08 8.19 0.62
N ALA A 96 -12.08 8.07 -0.72
CA ALA A 96 -13.08 8.73 -1.56
C ALA A 96 -14.52 8.33 -1.21
N ALA A 97 -14.75 7.06 -0.90
CA ALA A 97 -16.06 6.58 -0.45
C ALA A 97 -16.45 7.23 0.89
N LEU A 98 -15.54 7.30 1.86
CA LEU A 98 -15.81 7.97 3.15
C LEU A 98 -16.09 9.47 2.98
N LEU A 99 -15.35 10.16 2.12
CA LEU A 99 -15.62 11.56 1.76
C LEU A 99 -17.02 11.71 1.16
N SER A 100 -17.35 10.88 0.17
CA SER A 100 -18.65 10.90 -0.51
C SER A 100 -19.82 10.65 0.44
N LEU A 101 -19.61 9.82 1.45
CA LEU A 101 -20.61 9.47 2.46
C LEU A 101 -20.66 10.47 3.63
N GLY A 102 -19.84 11.53 3.63
CA GLY A 102 -19.73 12.47 4.74
C GLY A 102 -19.30 11.79 6.05
N LYS A 103 -18.45 10.76 5.97
CA LYS A 103 -17.97 9.98 7.12
C LYS A 103 -16.61 10.43 7.64
N LEU A 104 -16.07 11.49 7.07
CA LEU A 104 -14.83 12.12 7.53
C LEU A 104 -15.17 13.22 8.52
N ILE A 105 -14.41 13.29 9.62
CA ILE A 105 -14.58 14.26 10.69
C ILE A 105 -14.45 15.68 10.12
N ASN A 106 -15.39 16.57 10.47
CA ASN A 106 -15.50 17.96 10.00
C ASN A 106 -15.85 18.12 8.51
N LEU A 107 -16.16 17.04 7.80
CA LEU A 107 -16.52 17.06 6.37
C LEU A 107 -17.88 16.38 6.12
N GLU A 108 -18.72 16.31 7.15
CA GLU A 108 -20.04 15.66 7.10
C GLU A 108 -20.98 16.35 6.10
N HIS A 109 -20.80 17.66 5.90
CA HIS A 109 -21.54 18.49 4.95
C HIS A 109 -21.27 18.12 3.48
N LEU A 110 -20.23 17.35 3.18
CA LEU A 110 -19.87 16.91 1.82
C LEU A 110 -20.54 15.59 1.39
N ASN A 111 -21.54 15.12 2.15
CA ASN A 111 -22.30 13.93 1.81
C ASN A 111 -23.09 14.11 0.49
N ILE A 112 -22.79 13.29 -0.53
CA ILE A 112 -23.42 13.37 -1.86
C ILE A 112 -24.91 13.01 -1.87
N PHE A 113 -25.37 12.30 -0.84
CA PHE A 113 -26.77 11.92 -0.63
C PHE A 113 -27.55 12.93 0.24
N GLY A 114 -26.87 13.96 0.76
CA GLY A 114 -27.47 15.02 1.58
C GLY A 114 -28.02 16.20 0.78
N VAL A 115 -28.38 17.27 1.51
CA VAL A 115 -28.81 18.54 0.93
C VAL A 115 -27.60 19.26 0.32
N LYS A 116 -27.74 19.71 -0.93
CA LYS A 116 -26.67 20.37 -1.69
C LYS A 116 -26.92 21.88 -1.67
N TYR A 117 -25.99 22.62 -1.08
CA TYR A 117 -25.95 24.08 -1.13
C TYR A 117 -25.24 24.56 -2.41
N GLU A 118 -25.31 25.85 -2.71
CA GLU A 118 -24.90 26.43 -3.99
C GLU A 118 -23.45 26.09 -4.40
N THR A 119 -22.52 26.04 -3.44
CA THR A 119 -21.10 25.77 -3.68
C THR A 119 -20.67 24.32 -3.42
N PHE A 120 -21.62 23.41 -3.13
CA PHE A 120 -21.36 22.02 -2.74
C PHE A 120 -20.35 21.32 -3.66
N TRP A 121 -20.59 21.33 -4.98
CA TRP A 121 -19.74 20.60 -5.93
C TRP A 121 -18.34 21.21 -6.07
N ALA A 122 -18.23 22.54 -5.94
CA ALA A 122 -16.95 23.22 -6.00
C ALA A 122 -16.09 22.83 -4.78
N GLU A 123 -16.69 22.81 -3.58
CA GLU A 123 -16.03 22.42 -2.34
C GLU A 123 -15.69 20.92 -2.32
N TYR A 124 -16.62 20.05 -2.73
CA TYR A 124 -16.40 18.62 -2.85
C TYR A 124 -15.21 18.30 -3.77
N TRP A 125 -15.19 18.86 -4.98
CA TRP A 125 -14.09 18.60 -5.92
C TRP A 125 -12.77 19.23 -5.49
N SER A 126 -12.81 20.38 -4.82
CA SER A 126 -11.62 20.97 -4.22
C SER A 126 -11.01 20.02 -3.18
N MET A 127 -11.83 19.48 -2.28
CA MET A 127 -11.41 18.52 -1.25
C MET A 127 -10.90 17.21 -1.84
N PHE A 128 -11.63 16.62 -2.78
CA PHE A 128 -11.20 15.40 -3.45
C PHE A 128 -9.87 15.59 -4.19
N LYS A 129 -9.71 16.68 -4.94
CA LYS A 129 -8.44 16.94 -5.66
C LYS A 129 -7.27 17.07 -4.69
N ARG A 130 -7.46 17.87 -3.63
CA ARG A 130 -6.39 18.17 -2.67
C ARG A 130 -6.01 16.96 -1.82
N VAL A 131 -6.99 16.25 -1.26
CA VAL A 131 -6.77 15.24 -0.22
C VAL A 131 -6.68 13.83 -0.79
N ILE A 132 -7.32 13.56 -1.93
CA ILE A 132 -7.34 12.23 -2.54
C ILE A 132 -6.43 12.20 -3.77
N LEU A 133 -6.71 13.01 -4.79
CA LEU A 133 -6.03 12.89 -6.09
C LEU A 133 -4.54 13.25 -6.00
N ASN A 134 -4.21 14.43 -5.46
CA ASN A 134 -2.82 14.90 -5.40
C ASN A 134 -1.97 13.95 -4.54
N GLN A 135 -2.48 13.58 -3.37
CA GLN A 135 -1.83 12.64 -2.48
C GLN A 135 -1.65 11.26 -3.14
N PHE A 136 -2.69 10.73 -3.81
CA PHE A 136 -2.57 9.48 -4.57
C PHE A 136 -1.45 9.55 -5.62
N LEU A 137 -1.37 10.64 -6.38
CA LEU A 137 -0.36 10.81 -7.44
C LEU A 137 1.07 10.89 -6.88
N GLU A 138 1.27 11.52 -5.73
CA GLU A 138 2.58 11.57 -5.07
C GLU A 138 2.99 10.19 -4.57
N TRP A 139 2.10 9.53 -3.84
CA TRP A 139 2.39 8.27 -3.17
C TRP A 139 2.42 7.07 -4.13
N VAL A 140 1.71 7.10 -5.26
CA VAL A 140 1.74 6.00 -6.24
C VAL A 140 3.12 5.88 -6.89
N VAL A 141 3.84 6.99 -7.07
CA VAL A 141 5.23 6.97 -7.57
C VAL A 141 6.14 6.27 -6.56
N ILE A 142 5.99 6.57 -5.27
CA ILE A 142 6.72 5.90 -4.18
C ILE A 142 6.36 4.41 -4.15
N ALA A 143 5.08 4.06 -4.33
CA ALA A 143 4.60 2.69 -4.38
C ALA A 143 5.23 1.89 -5.53
N ILE A 144 5.34 2.48 -6.72
CA ILE A 144 5.99 1.84 -7.87
C ILE A 144 7.47 1.62 -7.58
N ILE A 145 8.19 2.68 -7.20
CA ILE A 145 9.65 2.65 -7.04
C ILE A 145 10.05 1.77 -5.86
N GLY A 146 9.46 1.99 -4.69
CA GLY A 146 9.82 1.24 -3.49
C GLY A 146 9.35 -0.21 -3.55
N GLY A 147 8.19 -0.49 -4.16
CA GLY A 147 7.71 -1.87 -4.34
C GLY A 147 8.65 -2.66 -5.25
N ALA A 148 9.10 -2.04 -6.35
CA ALA A 148 10.11 -2.61 -7.22
C ALA A 148 11.46 -2.78 -6.50
N ALA A 149 11.91 -1.77 -5.75
CA ALA A 149 13.19 -1.81 -5.02
C ALA A 149 13.23 -2.92 -3.97
N VAL A 150 12.19 -3.08 -3.16
CA VAL A 150 12.09 -4.18 -2.18
C VAL A 150 12.07 -5.54 -2.87
N GLY A 151 11.37 -5.67 -4.00
CA GLY A 151 11.40 -6.87 -4.82
C GLY A 151 12.79 -7.22 -5.34
N ALA A 152 13.54 -6.21 -5.82
CA ALA A 152 14.91 -6.38 -6.27
C ALA A 152 15.87 -6.76 -5.14
N LEU A 153 15.74 -6.13 -3.97
CA LEU A 153 16.53 -6.44 -2.78
C LEU A 153 16.27 -7.86 -2.29
N ALA A 154 14.99 -8.26 -2.18
CA ALA A 154 14.61 -9.61 -1.81
C ALA A 154 15.20 -10.64 -2.76
N PHE A 155 15.16 -10.38 -4.07
CA PHE A 155 15.81 -11.24 -5.07
C PHE A 155 17.31 -11.33 -4.83
N LYS A 156 18.02 -10.21 -4.71
CA LYS A 156 19.48 -10.21 -4.51
C LYS A 156 19.91 -10.99 -3.25
N VAL A 157 19.17 -10.84 -2.14
CA VAL A 157 19.48 -11.48 -0.85
C VAL A 157 19.14 -12.97 -0.85
N LEU A 158 18.01 -13.36 -1.45
CA LEU A 158 17.45 -14.71 -1.29
C LEU A 158 17.69 -15.63 -2.49
N HIS A 159 17.92 -15.09 -3.68
CA HIS A 159 18.09 -15.89 -4.89
C HIS A 159 19.23 -16.90 -4.77
N LYS A 160 20.42 -16.48 -4.32
CA LYS A 160 21.57 -17.38 -4.15
C LYS A 160 21.27 -18.52 -3.18
N LYS A 161 20.57 -18.22 -2.08
CA LYS A 161 20.20 -19.21 -1.05
C LYS A 161 19.21 -20.25 -1.58
N PHE A 162 18.22 -19.84 -2.36
CA PHE A 162 17.21 -20.77 -2.89
C PHE A 162 17.72 -21.62 -4.05
N TYR A 163 18.62 -21.10 -4.89
CA TYR A 163 19.21 -21.87 -5.98
C TYR A 163 20.25 -22.88 -5.52
N ALA A 164 21.13 -22.51 -4.59
CA ALA A 164 22.08 -23.44 -4.00
C ALA A 164 21.35 -24.62 -3.33
N ASN A 165 20.21 -24.36 -2.69
CA ASN A 165 19.39 -25.43 -2.12
C ASN A 165 18.77 -26.34 -3.20
N LYS A 166 18.24 -25.79 -4.31
CA LYS A 166 17.68 -26.62 -5.40
C LYS A 166 18.71 -27.56 -6.02
N GLU A 167 19.96 -27.10 -6.20
CA GLU A 167 21.05 -27.94 -6.72
C GLU A 167 21.46 -29.03 -5.72
N GLY A 168 21.47 -28.73 -4.42
CA GLY A 168 21.76 -29.70 -3.36
C GLY A 168 20.75 -30.84 -3.22
N TYR A 169 19.49 -30.64 -3.65
CA TYR A 169 18.45 -31.68 -3.67
C TYR A 169 18.35 -32.44 -5.01
N GLY A 170 19.27 -32.22 -5.96
CA GLY A 170 19.26 -32.96 -7.23
C GLY A 170 18.07 -32.66 -8.15
N LEU A 171 17.26 -31.66 -7.84
CA LEU A 171 16.17 -31.19 -8.69
C LEU A 171 16.73 -30.27 -9.78
N LYS A 172 17.45 -30.86 -10.73
CA LYS A 172 17.77 -30.22 -12.01
C LYS A 172 16.50 -30.23 -12.87
N LEU A 173 16.02 -29.04 -13.23
CA LEU A 173 15.03 -28.84 -14.30
C LEU A 173 15.65 -29.14 -15.65
#